data_AF-A0A6G0JAP6-F1
#
_entry.id   AF-A0A6G0JAP6-F1
#
_cell.length_a   1.000
_cell.length_b   1.000
_cell.length_c   1.000
_cell.angle_alpha   90.00
_cell.angle_beta   90.00
_cell.angle_gamma   90.00
#
_symmetry.space_group_name_H-M   'P 1'
#
loop_
_entity.id
_entity.type
_entity.pdbx_description
1 polymer ?
#
loop_
_entity_poly.entity_id
_entity_poly.type
_entity_poly.pdbx_seq_one_letter_code
_entity_poly.pdbx_strand_id
1 'polypeptide(L)'
;MNTGRIWPGGRTLAMSDVKQWAATERPDADSSQEELQREIDDTIYSLRRKKHDLYRQNDSNKTRQRKRRRLTESKKKLRERIMQYNDAAAEKIDIDAACSLSEDVILPWDVQGDVVSLRSKRRLFDQVMLVRRMEEERLIIVKEMTQHCHYLRKALDKLDHLLHFLDEDIKNHSSVVSSAEITEEGYRGLQCCLLHKRHLLQKKLSTVPSTYALLDASSSFTLPLDEGKEEGEEKEEESEEDDTSSDEE
;
A
#
# COMPACT_ATOMS: atom_id res chain seq x y z
N MET A 1 -40.92 -56.27 10.05
CA MET A 1 -40.19 -55.84 8.83
C MET A 1 -39.90 -54.37 8.95
N ASN A 2 -38.68 -53.99 9.33
CA ASN A 2 -38.15 -52.66 9.03
C ASN A 2 -36.66 -52.87 8.76
N THR A 3 -36.30 -52.77 7.49
CA THR A 3 -34.98 -53.12 6.97
C THR A 3 -33.98 -52.06 7.40
N GLY A 4 -33.04 -52.46 8.26
CA GLY A 4 -31.89 -51.65 8.63
C GLY A 4 -30.92 -51.46 7.48
N ARG A 5 -30.22 -50.32 7.48
CA ARG A 5 -28.86 -50.23 6.95
C ARG A 5 -27.92 -50.04 8.14
N ILE A 6 -27.14 -51.07 8.37
CA ILE A 6 -26.11 -51.14 9.41
C ILE A 6 -24.81 -50.64 8.75
N TRP A 7 -24.23 -49.59 9.32
CA TRP A 7 -22.81 -49.26 9.10
C TRP A 7 -21.98 -50.00 10.16
N PRO A 8 -20.87 -50.66 9.80
CA PRO A 8 -20.07 -51.40 10.76
C PRO A 8 -19.22 -50.42 11.59
N GLY A 9 -19.43 -50.41 12.91
CA GLY A 9 -18.63 -49.63 13.86
C GLY A 9 -19.30 -48.38 14.43
N GLY A 10 -20.61 -48.41 14.69
CA GLY A 10 -21.36 -47.31 15.30
C GLY A 10 -21.10 -47.16 16.80
N ARG A 11 -20.16 -46.28 17.18
CA ARG A 11 -20.26 -45.52 18.44
C ARG A 11 -21.00 -44.22 18.11
N THR A 12 -22.26 -44.13 18.51
CA THR A 12 -22.95 -42.83 18.58
C THR A 12 -22.28 -42.03 19.70
N LEU A 13 -21.37 -41.14 19.34
CA LEU A 13 -20.89 -40.09 20.24
C LEU A 13 -22.12 -39.25 20.61
N ALA A 14 -22.57 -39.35 21.85
CA ALA A 14 -23.66 -38.50 22.31
C ALA A 14 -23.19 -37.04 22.21
N MET A 15 -24.11 -36.08 22.02
CA MET A 15 -23.78 -34.65 22.13
C MET A 15 -23.09 -34.32 23.47
N SER A 16 -23.34 -35.15 24.49
CA SER A 16 -22.68 -35.16 25.80
C SER A 16 -21.20 -35.60 25.72
N ASP A 17 -20.84 -36.55 24.87
CA ASP A 17 -19.44 -36.97 24.64
C ASP A 17 -18.67 -35.87 23.91
N VAL A 18 -19.32 -35.15 22.97
CA VAL A 18 -18.73 -33.99 22.29
C VAL A 18 -18.51 -32.83 23.26
N LYS A 19 -19.47 -32.57 24.16
CA LYS A 19 -19.31 -31.59 25.24
C LYS A 19 -18.25 -32.00 26.26
N GLN A 20 -18.16 -33.29 26.58
CA GLN A 20 -17.09 -33.81 27.44
C GLN A 20 -15.73 -33.70 26.75
N TRP A 21 -15.61 -33.99 25.46
CA TRP A 21 -14.37 -33.76 24.69
C TRP A 21 -13.95 -32.29 24.69
N ALA A 22 -14.89 -31.36 24.48
CA ALA A 22 -14.61 -29.92 24.56
C ALA A 22 -14.27 -29.46 25.99
N ALA A 23 -14.86 -30.09 27.02
CA ALA A 23 -14.53 -29.83 28.42
C ALA A 23 -13.24 -30.54 28.88
N THR A 24 -12.70 -31.46 28.08
CA THR A 24 -11.39 -32.11 28.31
C THR A 24 -10.28 -31.42 27.51
N GLU A 25 -10.56 -30.32 26.79
CA GLU A 25 -9.52 -29.45 26.24
C GLU A 25 -8.74 -28.84 27.41
N ARG A 26 -7.61 -29.50 27.68
CA ARG A 26 -6.40 -29.08 28.38
C ARG A 26 -6.59 -28.34 29.71
N PRO A 27 -6.00 -28.86 30.81
CA PRO A 27 -6.12 -28.24 32.13
C PRO A 27 -5.69 -26.78 32.07
N ASP A 28 -6.40 -25.90 32.80
CA ASP A 28 -6.26 -24.43 32.83
C ASP A 28 -4.81 -23.88 32.87
N ALA A 29 -3.83 -24.70 33.25
CA ALA A 29 -2.40 -24.42 33.15
C ALA A 29 -1.93 -24.09 31.72
N ASP A 30 -2.49 -24.74 30.68
CA ASP A 30 -2.12 -24.49 29.29
C ASP A 30 -2.57 -23.10 28.81
N SER A 31 -3.67 -22.55 29.35
CA SER A 31 -4.15 -21.21 28.98
C SER A 31 -3.14 -20.12 29.34
N SER A 32 -2.57 -20.18 30.55
CA SER A 32 -1.59 -19.20 31.03
C SER A 32 -0.27 -19.27 30.27
N GLN A 33 0.14 -20.48 29.86
CA GLN A 33 1.33 -20.70 29.07
C GLN A 33 1.12 -20.24 27.62
N GLU A 34 -0.01 -20.55 27.00
CA GLU A 34 -0.39 -20.10 25.65
C GLU A 34 -0.58 -18.57 25.58
N GLU A 35 -1.11 -17.94 26.63
CA GLU A 35 -1.15 -16.48 26.77
C GLU A 35 0.26 -15.87 26.78
N LEU A 36 1.15 -16.43 27.59
CA LEU A 36 2.52 -15.96 27.68
C LEU A 36 3.28 -16.15 26.34
N GLN A 37 3.04 -17.26 25.64
CA GLN A 37 3.57 -17.50 24.29
C GLN A 37 3.10 -16.43 23.29
N ARG A 38 1.78 -16.15 23.24
CA ARG A 38 1.21 -15.09 22.40
C ARG A 38 1.78 -13.72 22.72
N GLU A 39 1.95 -13.39 24.00
CA GLU A 39 2.54 -12.12 24.42
C GLU A 39 4.02 -11.99 24.02
N ILE A 40 4.79 -13.07 24.10
CA ILE A 40 6.19 -13.12 23.64
C ILE A 40 6.25 -12.89 22.13
N ASP A 41 5.40 -13.59 21.36
CA ASP A 41 5.30 -13.43 19.92
C ASP A 41 4.98 -11.97 19.54
N ASP A 42 3.88 -11.43 20.06
CA ASP A 42 3.45 -10.06 19.79
C ASP A 42 4.54 -9.03 20.14
N THR A 43 5.26 -9.26 21.24
CA THR A 43 6.35 -8.38 21.65
C THR A 43 7.53 -8.46 20.67
N ILE A 44 7.92 -9.65 20.21
CA ILE A 44 8.98 -9.86 19.20
C ILE A 44 8.60 -9.17 17.88
N TYR A 45 7.36 -9.34 17.41
CA TYR A 45 6.88 -8.68 16.18
C TYR A 45 6.87 -7.16 16.31
N SER A 46 6.31 -6.65 17.41
CA SER A 46 6.28 -5.20 17.70
C SER A 46 7.69 -4.61 17.70
N LEU A 47 8.65 -5.32 18.30
CA LEU A 47 10.05 -4.92 18.36
C LEU A 47 10.71 -4.89 16.97
N ARG A 48 10.47 -5.88 16.11
CA ARG A 48 10.98 -5.90 14.73
C ARG A 48 10.44 -4.72 13.92
N ARG A 49 9.13 -4.46 14.00
CA ARG A 49 8.51 -3.29 13.35
C ARG A 49 9.11 -1.98 13.86
N LYS A 50 9.19 -1.80 15.18
CA LYS A 50 9.79 -0.61 15.81
C LYS A 50 11.27 -0.43 15.44
N LYS A 51 12.04 -1.52 15.26
CA LYS A 51 13.44 -1.48 14.81
C LYS A 51 13.54 -0.97 13.36
N HIS A 52 12.68 -1.44 12.47
CA HIS A 52 12.59 -0.94 11.09
C HIS A 52 12.23 0.56 11.07
N ASP A 53 11.24 0.96 11.87
CA ASP A 53 10.78 2.36 11.96
C ASP A 53 11.79 3.33 12.59
N LEU A 54 12.87 2.81 13.20
CA LEU A 54 13.89 3.61 13.89
C LEU A 54 14.71 4.48 12.92
N TYR A 55 14.81 4.07 11.65
CA TYR A 55 15.67 4.70 10.65
C TYR A 55 14.93 5.41 9.51
N ARG A 56 13.65 5.75 9.72
CA ARG A 56 12.89 6.57 8.76
C ARG A 56 13.64 7.89 8.47
N GLN A 57 13.78 8.21 7.18
CA GLN A 57 14.69 9.27 6.69
C GLN A 57 14.32 10.68 7.18
N ASN A 58 13.04 10.94 7.48
CA ASN A 58 12.55 12.27 7.85
C ASN A 58 12.39 12.50 9.36
N ASP A 59 12.98 11.64 10.20
CA ASP A 59 12.87 11.75 11.65
C ASP A 59 13.90 12.71 12.26
N SER A 60 13.43 13.65 13.08
CA SER A 60 14.31 14.46 13.93
C SER A 60 15.11 13.60 14.92
N ASN A 61 16.27 14.10 15.37
CA ASN A 61 17.09 13.40 16.37
C ASN A 61 16.32 13.17 17.69
N LYS A 62 15.47 14.12 18.10
CA LYS A 62 14.60 13.99 19.30
C LYS A 62 13.60 12.85 19.14
N THR A 63 12.97 12.72 17.95
CA THR A 63 12.05 11.63 17.63
C THR A 63 12.78 10.28 17.64
N ARG A 64 13.94 10.22 16.99
CA ARG A 64 14.78 9.01 16.97
C ARG A 64 15.19 8.57 18.36
N GLN A 65 15.58 9.50 19.24
CA GLN A 65 15.93 9.17 20.61
C GLN A 65 14.74 8.65 21.42
N ARG A 66 13.54 9.22 21.25
CA ARG A 66 12.32 8.68 21.86
C ARG A 66 12.02 7.26 21.37
N LYS A 67 12.18 7.00 20.08
CA LYS A 67 12.03 5.65 19.50
C LYS A 67 13.04 4.66 20.09
N ARG A 68 14.32 5.05 20.24
CA ARG A 68 15.36 4.22 20.90
C ARG A 68 14.97 3.85 22.32
N ARG A 69 14.47 4.80 23.13
CA ARG A 69 14.03 4.55 24.51
C ARG A 69 12.87 3.54 24.57
N ARG A 70 11.83 3.75 23.75
CA ARG A 70 10.71 2.81 23.65
C ARG A 70 11.14 1.41 23.20
N LEU A 71 12.15 1.34 22.33
CA LEU A 71 12.72 0.08 21.87
C LEU A 71 13.46 -0.64 23.00
N THR A 72 14.27 0.08 23.79
CA THR A 72 14.95 -0.51 24.95
C THR A 72 13.97 -0.98 26.03
N GLU A 73 12.90 -0.22 26.30
CA GLU A 73 11.84 -0.62 27.23
C GLU A 73 11.11 -1.88 26.75
N SER A 74 10.75 -1.93 25.46
CA SER A 74 10.09 -3.09 24.87
C SER A 74 11.00 -4.34 24.90
N LYS A 75 12.32 -4.18 24.71
CA LYS A 75 13.30 -5.28 24.84
C LYS A 75 13.41 -5.79 26.27
N LYS A 76 13.37 -4.88 27.25
CA LYS A 76 13.38 -5.26 28.67
C LYS A 76 12.12 -6.08 29.01
N LYS A 77 10.96 -5.63 28.55
CA LYS A 77 9.69 -6.38 28.72
C LYS A 77 9.76 -7.76 28.08
N LEU A 78 10.32 -7.88 26.87
CA LEU A 78 10.51 -9.18 26.22
C LEU A 78 11.41 -10.09 27.06
N ARG A 79 12.53 -9.58 27.58
CA ARG A 79 13.44 -10.33 28.45
C ARG A 79 12.72 -10.87 29.68
N GLU A 80 11.93 -10.04 30.35
CA GLU A 80 11.15 -10.44 31.53
C GLU A 80 10.13 -11.54 31.19
N ARG A 81 9.42 -11.43 30.07
CA ARG A 81 8.44 -12.44 29.65
C ARG A 81 9.08 -13.76 29.23
N ILE A 82 10.22 -13.73 28.54
CA ILE A 82 10.96 -14.95 28.21
C ILE A 82 11.52 -15.61 29.48
N MET A 83 11.96 -14.83 30.48
CA MET A 83 12.36 -15.39 31.78
C MET A 83 11.20 -16.13 32.45
N GLN A 84 10.02 -15.50 32.51
CA GLN A 84 8.80 -16.13 33.05
C GLN A 84 8.43 -17.42 32.30
N TYR A 85 8.63 -17.46 30.98
CA TYR A 85 8.45 -18.68 30.20
C TYR A 85 9.47 -19.76 30.58
N ASN A 86 10.75 -19.40 30.58
CA ASN A 86 11.86 -20.32 30.83
C ASN A 86 11.88 -20.90 32.25
N ASP A 87 11.26 -20.22 33.21
CA ASP A 87 11.11 -20.71 34.58
C ASP A 87 10.07 -21.85 34.67
N ALA A 88 9.07 -21.85 33.79
CA ALA A 88 8.00 -22.86 33.74
C ALA A 88 8.18 -23.91 32.64
N ALA A 89 8.96 -23.62 31.59
CA ALA A 89 9.09 -24.45 30.40
C ALA A 89 10.25 -25.46 30.48
N ALA A 90 10.04 -26.66 29.91
CA ALA A 90 11.06 -27.69 29.77
C ALA A 90 12.11 -27.34 28.69
N GLU A 91 11.69 -26.67 27.61
CA GLU A 91 12.56 -26.20 26.53
C GLU A 91 12.78 -24.70 26.67
N LYS A 92 14.03 -24.30 26.94
CA LYS A 92 14.38 -22.90 27.24
C LYS A 92 14.69 -22.12 25.98
N ILE A 93 14.17 -20.90 25.89
CA ILE A 93 14.48 -19.93 24.84
C ILE A 93 15.78 -19.21 25.20
N ASP A 94 16.68 -19.05 24.23
CA ASP A 94 17.81 -18.13 24.35
C ASP A 94 17.30 -16.68 24.38
N ILE A 95 17.35 -16.09 25.58
CA ILE A 95 16.93 -14.72 25.87
C ILE A 95 17.69 -13.70 25.01
N ASP A 96 19.00 -13.87 24.85
CA ASP A 96 19.85 -12.88 24.20
C ASP A 96 19.68 -12.95 22.68
N ALA A 97 19.51 -14.15 22.12
CA ALA A 97 19.13 -14.32 20.72
C ALA A 97 17.76 -13.69 20.43
N ALA A 98 16.73 -14.00 21.25
CA ALA A 98 15.38 -13.45 21.08
C ALA A 98 15.35 -11.91 21.20
N CYS A 99 16.06 -11.33 22.19
CA CYS A 99 16.15 -9.88 22.40
C CYS A 99 17.03 -9.17 21.35
N SER A 100 17.93 -9.89 20.69
CA SER A 100 18.70 -9.39 19.55
C SER A 100 17.84 -9.23 18.30
N LEU A 101 16.64 -9.84 18.28
CA LEU A 101 15.72 -9.85 17.14
C LEU A 101 16.40 -10.44 15.89
N SER A 102 17.31 -11.39 16.06
CA SER A 102 17.83 -12.17 14.94
C SER A 102 16.68 -12.89 14.25
N GLU A 103 16.77 -13.02 12.93
CA GLU A 103 15.72 -13.67 12.14
C GLU A 103 15.65 -15.18 12.44
N ASP A 104 16.75 -15.75 12.92
CA ASP A 104 17.00 -17.19 13.08
C ASP A 104 16.50 -17.77 14.41
N VAL A 105 15.92 -16.96 15.30
CA VAL A 105 15.33 -17.48 16.55
C VAL A 105 14.01 -18.19 16.21
N ILE A 106 14.04 -19.51 16.41
CA ILE A 106 12.89 -20.40 16.32
C ILE A 106 12.37 -20.61 17.75
N LEU A 107 11.09 -20.33 17.96
CA LEU A 107 10.47 -20.54 19.26
C LEU A 107 10.03 -22.00 19.42
N PRO A 108 10.04 -22.57 20.64
CA PRO A 108 9.68 -23.98 20.88
C PRO A 108 8.31 -24.36 20.31
N TRP A 109 7.33 -23.46 20.40
CA TRP A 109 5.98 -23.66 19.88
C TRP A 109 5.84 -23.38 18.38
N ASP A 110 6.81 -22.72 17.73
CA ASP A 110 6.84 -22.62 16.26
C ASP A 110 7.12 -23.97 15.60
N VAL A 111 7.69 -24.94 16.33
CA VAL A 111 8.05 -26.28 15.84
C VAL A 111 6.90 -27.29 16.01
N GLN A 112 6.01 -27.03 16.97
CA GLN A 112 5.02 -28.02 17.44
C GLN A 112 3.61 -27.84 16.82
N GLY A 113 3.34 -26.71 16.17
CA GLY A 113 2.03 -26.39 15.58
C GLY A 113 2.08 -26.13 14.08
N ASP A 114 1.49 -27.04 13.31
CA ASP A 114 1.31 -26.99 11.85
C ASP A 114 2.60 -27.17 11.01
N VAL A 115 2.48 -27.78 9.82
CA VAL A 115 3.60 -27.95 8.86
C VAL A 115 4.14 -26.57 8.42
N VAL A 116 3.35 -25.51 8.61
CA VAL A 116 3.70 -24.12 8.33
C VAL A 116 3.35 -23.26 9.55
N SER A 117 4.35 -22.76 10.25
CA SER A 117 4.13 -21.86 11.41
C SER A 117 3.29 -20.63 11.04
N LEU A 118 2.45 -20.16 11.96
CA LEU A 118 1.65 -18.93 11.78
C LEU A 118 2.52 -17.73 11.37
N ARG A 119 3.77 -17.69 11.85
CA ARG A 119 4.82 -16.76 11.44
C ARG A 119 5.09 -16.78 9.94
N SER A 120 5.20 -17.97 9.35
CA SER A 120 5.44 -18.17 7.92
C SER A 120 4.23 -17.75 7.09
N LYS A 121 3.01 -18.12 7.52
CA LYS A 121 1.76 -17.69 6.88
C LYS A 121 1.60 -16.17 6.87
N ARG A 122 1.91 -15.52 7.99
CA ARG A 122 1.86 -14.05 8.11
C ARG A 122 2.92 -13.37 7.25
N ARG A 123 4.16 -13.86 7.22
CA ARG A 123 5.23 -13.33 6.36
C ARG A 123 4.83 -13.37 4.88
N LEU A 124 4.26 -14.49 4.44
CA LEU A 124 3.73 -14.64 3.08
C LEU A 124 2.59 -13.66 2.81
N PHE A 125 1.66 -13.52 3.76
CA PHE A 125 0.57 -12.56 3.63
C PHE A 125 1.07 -11.11 3.54
N ASP A 126 1.99 -10.69 4.40
CA ASP A 126 2.59 -9.36 4.37
C ASP A 126 3.32 -9.10 3.04
N GLN A 127 4.01 -10.11 2.50
CA GLN A 127 4.64 -10.01 1.18
C GLN A 127 3.62 -9.87 0.06
N VAL A 128 2.53 -10.64 0.09
CA VAL A 128 1.42 -10.51 -0.86
C VAL A 128 0.78 -9.12 -0.76
N MET A 129 0.53 -8.62 0.45
CA MET A 129 -0.03 -7.28 0.65
C MET A 129 0.91 -6.18 0.17
N LEU A 130 2.23 -6.34 0.35
CA LEU A 130 3.21 -5.40 -0.20
C LEU A 130 3.18 -5.38 -1.72
N VAL A 131 3.10 -6.55 -2.36
CA VAL A 131 2.96 -6.66 -3.82
C VAL A 131 1.66 -5.99 -4.29
N ARG A 132 0.53 -6.27 -3.63
CA ARG A 132 -0.76 -5.62 -3.91
C ARG A 132 -0.66 -4.10 -3.80
N ARG A 133 -0.02 -3.60 -2.74
CA ARG A 133 0.19 -2.15 -2.59
C ARG A 133 1.05 -1.59 -3.71
N MET A 134 2.08 -2.30 -4.15
CA MET A 134 2.91 -1.86 -5.27
C MET A 134 2.16 -1.86 -6.61
N GLU A 135 1.28 -2.82 -6.84
CA GLU A 135 0.38 -2.84 -7.99
C GLU A 135 -0.54 -1.60 -8.00
N GLU A 136 -1.10 -1.21 -6.85
CA GLU A 136 -1.91 0.01 -6.69
C GLU A 136 -1.12 1.27 -7.05
N GLU A 137 0.07 1.46 -6.45
CA GLU A 137 0.93 2.62 -6.73
C GLU A 137 1.30 2.69 -8.23
N ARG A 138 1.55 1.54 -8.88
CA ARG A 138 1.83 1.49 -10.32
C ARG A 138 0.64 1.99 -11.14
N LEU A 139 -0.58 1.57 -10.79
CA LEU A 139 -1.79 2.04 -11.46
C LEU A 139 -1.97 3.55 -11.31
N ILE A 140 -1.68 4.10 -10.12
CA ILE A 140 -1.73 5.54 -9.87
C ILE A 140 -0.73 6.27 -10.78
N ILE A 141 0.52 5.82 -10.84
CA ILE A 141 1.56 6.43 -11.69
C ILE A 141 1.16 6.41 -13.18
N VAL A 142 0.61 5.30 -13.66
CA VAL A 142 0.13 5.20 -15.06
C VAL A 142 -1.03 6.16 -15.32
N LYS A 143 -1.98 6.30 -14.38
CA LYS A 143 -3.06 7.28 -14.46
C LYS A 143 -2.52 8.71 -14.50
N GLU A 144 -1.57 9.06 -13.65
CA GLU A 144 -0.95 10.39 -13.65
C GLU A 144 -0.18 10.66 -14.95
N MET A 145 0.57 9.67 -15.47
CA MET A 145 1.29 9.79 -16.73
C MET A 145 0.32 10.04 -17.90
N THR A 146 -0.76 9.26 -17.98
CA THR A 146 -1.76 9.40 -19.05
C THR A 146 -2.48 10.75 -18.98
N GLN A 147 -2.85 11.20 -17.78
CA GLN A 147 -3.42 12.53 -17.55
C GLN A 147 -2.45 13.65 -17.96
N HIS A 148 -1.17 13.56 -17.58
CA HIS A 148 -0.16 14.54 -17.98
C HIS A 148 0.04 14.57 -19.50
N CYS A 149 0.12 13.41 -20.15
CA CYS A 149 0.19 13.32 -21.61
C CYS A 149 -1.05 13.92 -22.28
N HIS A 150 -2.25 13.63 -21.77
CA HIS A 150 -3.49 14.18 -22.29
C HIS A 150 -3.53 15.71 -22.16
N TYR A 151 -3.15 16.24 -20.99
CA TYR A 151 -3.04 17.70 -20.77
C TYR A 151 -2.10 18.37 -21.78
N LEU A 152 -0.93 17.78 -22.01
CA LEU A 152 0.05 18.31 -22.97
C LEU A 152 -0.49 18.27 -24.41
N ARG A 153 -1.18 17.19 -24.82
CA ARG A 153 -1.82 17.11 -26.14
C ARG A 153 -2.89 18.19 -26.31
N LYS A 154 -3.79 18.35 -25.34
CA LYS A 154 -4.83 19.39 -25.36
C LYS A 154 -4.24 20.80 -25.43
N ALA A 155 -3.11 21.04 -24.77
CA ALA A 155 -2.40 22.32 -24.86
C ALA A 155 -1.76 22.53 -26.24
N LEU A 156 -1.25 21.48 -26.89
CA LEU A 156 -0.75 21.53 -28.26
C LEU A 156 -1.87 21.80 -29.25
N ASP A 157 -3.00 21.11 -29.14
CA ASP A 157 -4.16 21.33 -30.02
C ASP A 157 -4.61 22.78 -29.97
N LYS A 158 -4.72 23.37 -28.77
CA LYS A 158 -5.04 24.81 -28.61
C LYS A 158 -4.03 25.72 -29.32
N LEU A 159 -2.73 25.41 -29.24
CA LEU A 159 -1.71 26.18 -29.94
C LEU A 159 -1.80 26.03 -31.46
N ASP A 160 -2.11 24.82 -31.96
CA ASP A 160 -2.29 24.57 -33.39
C ASP A 160 -3.52 25.32 -33.93
N HIS A 161 -4.62 25.40 -33.17
CA HIS A 161 -5.77 26.23 -33.53
C HIS A 161 -5.43 27.73 -33.55
N LEU A 162 -4.69 28.22 -32.55
CA LEU A 162 -4.24 29.62 -32.53
C LEU A 162 -3.28 29.94 -33.67
N LEU A 163 -2.37 29.03 -34.01
CA LEU A 163 -1.47 29.18 -35.15
C LEU A 163 -2.24 29.22 -36.48
N HIS A 164 -3.22 28.33 -36.66
CA HIS A 164 -4.07 28.33 -37.85
C HIS A 164 -4.88 29.64 -37.96
N PHE A 165 -5.48 30.10 -36.86
CA PHE A 165 -6.20 31.37 -36.83
C PHE A 165 -5.29 32.54 -37.22
N LEU A 166 -4.08 32.58 -36.67
CA LEU A 166 -3.10 33.62 -36.96
C LEU A 166 -2.62 33.59 -38.42
N ASP A 167 -2.44 32.40 -39.01
CA ASP A 167 -2.06 32.24 -40.41
C ASP A 167 -3.16 32.75 -41.35
N GLU A 168 -4.42 32.49 -41.04
CA GLU A 168 -5.55 33.01 -41.81
C GLU A 168 -5.69 34.53 -41.67
N ASP A 169 -5.52 35.07 -40.46
CA ASP A 169 -5.51 36.52 -40.24
C ASP A 169 -4.38 37.21 -41.01
N ILE A 170 -3.17 36.67 -41.01
CA ILE A 170 -2.03 37.21 -41.78
C ILE A 170 -2.36 37.21 -43.29
N LYS A 171 -2.95 36.12 -43.82
CA LYS A 171 -3.37 36.04 -45.24
C LYS A 171 -4.42 37.09 -45.56
N ASN A 172 -5.44 37.22 -44.71
CA ASN A 172 -6.54 38.17 -44.88
C ASN A 172 -6.05 39.63 -44.81
N HIS A 173 -5.17 39.95 -43.86
CA HIS A 173 -4.54 41.28 -43.73
C HIS A 173 -3.58 41.61 -44.87
N SER A 174 -2.92 40.62 -45.48
CA SER A 174 -2.11 40.86 -46.69
C SER A 174 -2.96 41.20 -47.92
N SER A 175 -4.23 40.79 -47.93
CA SER A 175 -5.15 40.96 -49.07
C SER A 175 -5.99 42.23 -49.01
N VAL A 176 -6.19 42.82 -47.82
CA VAL A 176 -6.99 44.03 -47.60
C VAL A 176 -6.09 45.14 -47.05
N VAL A 177 -5.92 46.23 -47.79
CA VAL A 177 -5.16 47.42 -47.37
C VAL A 177 -5.60 47.86 -45.97
N SER A 178 -4.62 47.86 -45.06
CA SER A 178 -4.73 47.79 -43.60
C SER A 178 -5.59 48.85 -42.92
N SER A 179 -6.47 48.39 -42.01
CA SER A 179 -7.12 49.19 -40.96
C SER A 179 -6.88 48.58 -39.56
N ALA A 180 -5.80 47.83 -39.35
CA ALA A 180 -5.54 47.11 -38.10
C ALA A 180 -4.42 47.75 -37.25
N GLU A 181 -4.64 47.81 -35.94
CA GLU A 181 -3.80 48.42 -34.90
C GLU A 181 -2.44 47.73 -34.66
N ILE A 182 -2.17 46.60 -35.34
CA ILE A 182 -0.99 45.75 -35.12
C ILE A 182 -0.21 45.62 -36.43
N THR A 183 1.11 45.82 -36.36
CA THR A 183 2.01 45.72 -37.52
C THR A 183 2.18 44.27 -37.98
N GLU A 184 2.45 44.05 -39.28
CA GLU A 184 2.76 42.72 -39.84
C GLU A 184 3.90 42.02 -39.09
N GLU A 185 4.91 42.79 -38.68
CA GLU A 185 6.03 42.31 -37.85
C GLU A 185 5.56 41.81 -36.47
N GLY A 186 4.56 42.46 -35.87
CA GLY A 186 3.94 42.01 -34.62
C GLY A 186 3.26 40.64 -34.76
N TYR A 187 2.56 40.41 -35.87
CA TYR A 187 1.96 39.12 -36.19
C TYR A 187 3.01 38.01 -36.39
N ARG A 188 4.08 38.30 -37.15
CA ARG A 188 5.19 37.35 -37.35
C ARG A 188 5.93 37.04 -36.03
N GLY A 189 6.11 38.04 -35.16
CA GLY A 189 6.68 37.86 -33.83
C GLY A 189 5.83 36.95 -32.93
N LEU A 190 4.51 37.15 -32.92
CA LEU A 190 3.57 36.30 -32.19
C LEU A 190 3.57 34.85 -32.72
N GLN A 191 3.57 34.68 -34.05
CA GLN A 191 3.66 33.38 -34.70
C GLN A 191 4.95 32.64 -34.27
N CYS A 192 6.10 33.32 -34.28
CA CYS A 192 7.36 32.77 -33.79
C CYS A 192 7.29 32.30 -32.32
N CYS A 193 6.67 33.10 -31.44
CA CYS A 193 6.51 32.75 -30.03
C CYS A 193 5.64 31.50 -29.82
N LEU A 194 4.54 31.39 -30.58
CA LEU A 194 3.64 30.24 -30.54
C LEU A 194 4.32 28.97 -31.07
N LEU A 195 5.07 29.07 -32.18
CA LEU A 195 5.87 27.97 -32.73
C LEU A 195 6.94 27.49 -31.74
N HIS A 196 7.62 28.42 -31.06
CA HIS A 196 8.60 28.09 -30.03
C HIS A 196 7.96 27.34 -28.86
N LYS A 197 6.81 27.83 -28.36
CA LYS A 197 6.07 27.18 -27.28
C LYS A 197 5.57 25.79 -27.66
N ARG A 198 5.10 25.63 -28.90
CA ARG A 198 4.70 24.33 -29.48
C ARG A 198 5.87 23.35 -29.48
N HIS A 199 7.04 23.77 -29.96
CA HIS A 199 8.25 22.94 -29.96
C HIS A 199 8.64 22.48 -28.54
N LEU A 200 8.59 23.38 -27.56
CA LEU A 200 8.89 23.06 -26.17
C LEU A 200 7.93 22.00 -25.59
N LEU A 201 6.63 22.13 -25.87
CA LEU A 201 5.62 21.17 -25.41
C LEU A 201 5.76 19.81 -26.11
N GLN A 202 6.07 19.78 -27.40
CA GLN A 202 6.37 18.53 -28.12
C GLN A 202 7.60 17.82 -27.55
N LYS A 203 8.64 18.59 -27.18
CA LYS A 203 9.81 18.04 -26.48
C LYS A 203 9.45 17.47 -25.12
N LYS A 204 8.59 18.15 -24.36
CA LYS A 204 8.09 17.62 -23.07
C LYS A 204 7.29 16.33 -23.28
N LEU A 205 6.39 16.29 -24.26
CA LEU A 205 5.57 15.12 -24.55
C LEU A 205 6.39 13.89 -24.95
N SER A 206 7.52 14.07 -25.65
CA SER A 206 8.45 12.98 -25.98
C SER A 206 9.32 12.55 -24.79
N THR A 207 9.59 13.44 -23.84
CA THR A 207 10.41 13.17 -22.65
C THR A 207 9.63 12.49 -21.53
N VAL A 208 8.36 12.86 -21.35
CA VAL A 208 7.47 12.36 -20.28
C VAL A 208 7.40 10.83 -20.25
N PRO A 209 7.11 10.12 -21.36
CA PRO A 209 7.07 8.65 -21.36
C PRO A 209 8.40 8.02 -20.91
N SER A 210 9.54 8.60 -21.29
CA SER A 210 10.86 8.10 -20.90
C SER A 210 11.14 8.30 -19.41
N THR A 211 10.69 9.42 -18.83
CA THR A 211 10.85 9.69 -17.38
C THR A 211 10.00 8.76 -16.52
N TYR A 212 8.77 8.46 -16.94
CA TYR A 212 7.91 7.50 -16.22
C TYR A 212 8.34 6.05 -16.45
N ALA A 213 8.84 5.71 -17.65
CA ALA A 213 9.39 4.39 -17.95
C ALA A 213 10.65 4.07 -17.14
N LEU A 214 11.46 5.07 -16.76
CA LEU A 214 12.60 4.87 -15.84
C LEU A 214 12.15 4.47 -14.42
N LEU A 215 10.99 4.98 -13.98
CA LEU A 215 10.39 4.60 -12.70
C LEU A 215 9.82 3.18 -12.77
N ASP A 216 9.20 2.82 -13.90
CA ASP A 216 8.62 1.48 -14.14
C ASP A 216 9.70 0.40 -14.38
N ALA A 217 10.76 0.70 -15.13
CA ALA A 217 11.85 -0.24 -15.42
C ALA A 217 12.69 -0.64 -14.19
N SER A 218 12.58 0.12 -13.10
CA SER A 218 13.15 -0.26 -11.80
C SER A 218 12.34 -1.36 -11.08
N SER A 219 11.14 -1.67 -11.58
CA SER A 219 10.23 -2.69 -11.07
C SER A 219 9.92 -3.68 -12.21
N SER A 220 10.63 -4.80 -12.24
CA SER A 220 10.44 -5.83 -13.28
C SER A 220 9.09 -6.53 -13.15
N PHE A 221 8.04 -5.98 -13.76
CA PHE A 221 6.77 -6.66 -13.93
C PHE A 221 6.07 -6.18 -15.22
N THR A 222 6.09 -7.02 -16.25
CA THR A 222 5.28 -6.84 -17.46
C THR A 222 3.89 -7.41 -17.21
N LEU A 223 2.84 -6.64 -17.49
CA LEU A 223 1.48 -7.19 -17.56
C LEU A 223 0.87 -7.03 -18.95
N PRO A 224 -0.01 -7.98 -19.34
CA PRO A 224 -0.70 -7.97 -20.62
C PRO A 224 -1.58 -6.72 -20.79
N LEU A 225 -1.56 -6.21 -22.02
CA LEU A 225 -2.47 -5.20 -22.51
C LEU A 225 -3.88 -5.82 -22.51
N ASP A 226 -4.76 -5.36 -21.61
CA ASP A 226 -6.20 -5.56 -21.78
C ASP A 226 -6.78 -4.25 -22.30
N GLU A 227 -7.15 -4.28 -23.58
CA GLU A 227 -7.79 -3.17 -24.27
C GLU A 227 -9.27 -3.12 -23.90
N GLY A 228 -9.70 -1.96 -23.40
CA GLY A 228 -11.03 -1.43 -23.69
C GLY A 228 -12.17 -1.94 -22.81
N LYS A 229 -12.42 -1.23 -21.71
CA LYS A 229 -13.79 -0.87 -21.36
C LYS A 229 -13.83 0.41 -20.54
N GLU A 230 -14.35 1.47 -21.16
CA GLU A 230 -14.81 2.67 -20.47
C GLU A 230 -15.96 2.27 -19.54
N GLU A 231 -15.81 2.51 -18.24
CA GLU A 231 -16.93 2.55 -17.30
C GLU A 231 -17.07 3.97 -16.78
N GLY A 232 -18.32 4.44 -16.86
CA GLY A 232 -18.71 5.84 -16.86
C GLY A 232 -18.74 6.48 -15.49
N GLU A 233 -18.94 7.80 -15.58
CA GLU A 233 -19.09 8.80 -14.53
C GLU A 233 -19.87 8.31 -13.30
N GLU A 234 -19.20 8.24 -12.15
CA GLU A 234 -19.84 8.31 -10.84
C GLU A 234 -20.04 9.78 -10.48
N LYS A 235 -21.30 10.21 -10.37
CA LYS A 235 -21.67 11.51 -9.83
C LYS A 235 -21.42 11.52 -8.32
N GLU A 236 -20.68 12.52 -7.86
CA GLU A 236 -20.60 12.91 -6.46
C GLU A 236 -21.96 13.47 -6.01
N GLU A 237 -22.64 12.78 -5.10
CA GLU A 237 -23.69 13.40 -4.28
C GLU A 237 -23.01 13.94 -3.01
N GLU A 238 -22.85 15.27 -2.96
CA GLU A 238 -22.61 16.02 -1.74
C GLU A 238 -23.85 15.92 -0.86
N SER A 239 -23.75 15.23 0.27
CA SER A 239 -24.67 15.39 1.39
C SER A 239 -23.99 16.28 2.44
N GLU A 240 -24.27 17.58 2.37
CA GLU A 240 -24.16 18.51 3.48
C GLU A 240 -25.20 18.10 4.55
N GLU A 241 -24.73 17.57 5.68
CA GLU A 241 -25.54 17.56 6.90
C GLU A 241 -25.02 18.67 7.83
N ASP A 242 -25.71 19.80 7.70
CA ASP A 242 -25.81 20.88 8.68
C ASP A 242 -26.62 20.36 9.86
N ASP A 243 -26.02 20.28 11.06
CA ASP A 243 -26.76 20.06 12.30
C ASP A 243 -26.43 21.18 13.29
N THR A 244 -27.07 22.32 13.03
CA THR A 244 -27.34 23.32 14.06
C THR A 244 -28.51 22.84 14.93
N SER A 245 -28.24 22.52 16.19
CA SER A 245 -29.25 22.61 17.24
C SER A 245 -28.67 23.35 18.45
N SER A 246 -29.19 24.56 18.64
CA SER A 246 -29.16 25.31 19.88
C SER A 246 -29.93 24.59 21.00
N ASP A 247 -29.80 25.18 22.20
CA ASP A 247 -30.81 25.22 23.28
C ASP A 247 -30.82 24.02 24.26
N GLU A 248 -30.84 24.14 25.60
CA GLU A 248 -30.86 25.25 26.57
C GLU A 248 -30.24 24.77 27.92
N GLU A 249 -30.11 25.73 28.86
CA GLU A 249 -29.83 25.68 30.31
C GLU A 249 -28.37 25.69 30.82
#